data_AF-D9PMA7-F1
#
_entry.id   AF-D9PMA7-F1
#
_cell.length_a   1.000
_cell.length_b   1.000
_cell.length_c   1.000
_cell.angle_alpha   90.00
_cell.angle_beta   90.00
_cell.angle_gamma   90.00
#
_symmetry.space_group_name_H-M   'P 1'
#
loop_
_entity.id
_entity.type
_entity.pdbx_description
1 polymer ?
#
loop_
_entity_poly.entity_id
_entity_poly.type
_entity_poly.pdbx_seq_one_letter_code
_entity_poly.pdbx_strand_id
1 'polypeptide(L)'
;MMPDQMRRQLRLIGSSDEQVLRVLARMRGLADWPYAWEAEADARVAAGDWHGAFTGWYVAQRILMAPSPLKQRLYERSIEAYARIDQPPLERFFVPNPRGERIAGYLQLPTTARESERVPCVLMVPGITGAKEELHAYCMPLLRRGFAIARIDNPVYGETEGLLDRVSTPNARSVLEHLARDPRLDPDALHLHGMSMGANFALHSALGSTLPA
;
A
#
# COMPACT_ATOMS: atom_id res chain seq x y z
N MET A 1 -17.35 -19.80 10.81
CA MET A 1 -15.99 -20.08 10.32
C MET A 1 -15.67 -19.06 9.23
N MET A 2 -14.47 -18.47 9.21
CA MET A 2 -14.08 -17.49 8.18
C MET A 2 -13.87 -18.19 6.83
N PRO A 3 -14.42 -17.66 5.71
CA PRO A 3 -14.20 -18.23 4.37
C PRO A 3 -12.71 -18.28 3.99
N ASP A 4 -12.29 -19.35 3.30
CA ASP A 4 -10.88 -19.57 2.92
C ASP A 4 -10.28 -18.43 2.08
N GLN A 5 -11.08 -17.84 1.19
CA GLN A 5 -10.65 -16.70 0.38
C GLN A 5 -10.28 -15.50 1.26
N MET A 6 -11.09 -15.20 2.27
CA MET A 6 -10.82 -14.11 3.21
C MET A 6 -9.55 -14.38 4.02
N ARG A 7 -9.37 -15.63 4.48
CA ARG A 7 -8.14 -16.04 5.18
C ARG A 7 -6.90 -15.86 4.29
N ARG A 8 -6.96 -16.25 3.02
CA ARG A 8 -5.86 -16.04 2.05
C ARG A 8 -5.53 -14.56 1.86
N GLN A 9 -6.53 -13.69 1.77
CA GLN A 9 -6.31 -12.25 1.66
C GLN A 9 -5.62 -11.68 2.90
N LEU A 10 -6.06 -12.07 4.10
CA LEU A 10 -5.41 -11.63 5.35
C LEU A 10 -3.97 -12.12 5.46
N ARG A 11 -3.68 -13.35 5.00
CA ARG A 11 -2.30 -13.86 4.93
C ARG A 11 -1.42 -13.07 3.97
N LEU A 12 -1.96 -12.63 2.82
CA LEU A 12 -1.21 -11.81 1.87
C LEU A 12 -0.86 -10.42 2.43
N ILE A 13 -1.73 -9.89 3.30
CA ILE A 13 -1.46 -8.63 4.04
C ILE A 13 -0.39 -8.85 5.12
N GLY A 14 -0.19 -10.09 5.56
CA GLY A 14 0.83 -10.49 6.54
C GLY A 14 0.27 -11.02 7.86
N SER A 15 -1.05 -11.17 7.99
CA SER A 15 -1.66 -11.75 9.19
C SER A 15 -1.54 -13.28 9.20
N SER A 16 -1.16 -13.83 10.36
CA SER A 16 -1.16 -15.27 10.62
C SER A 16 -2.55 -15.81 10.95
N ASP A 17 -2.74 -17.12 10.74
CA ASP A 17 -3.97 -17.80 11.15
C ASP A 17 -4.23 -17.70 12.66
N GLU A 18 -3.18 -17.72 13.47
CA GLU A 18 -3.28 -17.62 14.91
C GLU A 18 -3.81 -16.24 15.33
N GLN A 19 -3.33 -15.16 14.68
CA GLN A 19 -3.87 -13.81 14.90
C GLN A 19 -5.36 -13.74 14.53
N VAL A 20 -5.73 -14.31 13.37
CA VAL A 20 -7.13 -14.35 12.93
C VAL A 20 -8.00 -15.09 13.94
N LEU A 21 -7.56 -16.24 14.45
CA LEU A 21 -8.31 -17.01 15.44
C LEU A 21 -8.47 -16.25 16.76
N ARG A 22 -7.41 -15.60 17.26
CA ARG A 22 -7.48 -14.76 18.48
C ARG A 22 -8.42 -13.58 18.31
N VAL A 23 -8.42 -12.93 17.15
CA VAL A 23 -9.35 -11.84 16.85
C VAL A 23 -10.78 -12.33 16.81
N LEU A 24 -11.06 -13.41 16.07
CA LEU A 24 -12.41 -13.97 15.98
C LEU A 24 -12.96 -14.40 17.33
N ALA A 25 -12.12 -14.91 18.23
CA ALA A 25 -12.51 -15.27 19.59
C ALA A 25 -12.93 -14.07 20.46
N ARG A 26 -12.52 -12.85 20.12
CA ARG A 26 -12.90 -11.61 20.84
C ARG A 26 -14.19 -10.98 20.32
N MET A 27 -14.62 -11.36 19.11
CA MET A 27 -15.75 -10.72 18.43
C MET A 27 -17.08 -11.37 18.83
N ARG A 28 -18.08 -10.54 19.12
CA ARG A 28 -19.50 -10.91 19.28
C ARG A 28 -20.32 -10.51 18.05
N GLY A 29 -19.83 -9.54 17.27
CA GLY A 29 -20.38 -9.13 15.99
C GLY A 29 -19.37 -8.36 15.14
N LEU A 30 -19.78 -7.96 13.92
CA LEU A 30 -18.91 -7.22 12.99
C LEU A 30 -18.47 -5.85 13.53
N ALA A 31 -19.29 -5.22 14.40
CA ALA A 31 -18.94 -3.95 15.03
C ALA A 31 -17.70 -4.04 15.93
N ASP A 32 -17.36 -5.24 16.42
CA ASP A 32 -16.18 -5.46 17.26
C ASP A 32 -14.88 -5.55 16.44
N TRP A 33 -14.97 -5.70 15.11
CA TRP A 33 -13.81 -5.92 14.24
C TRP A 33 -12.67 -4.92 14.44
N PRO A 34 -12.87 -3.58 14.34
CA PRO A 34 -11.74 -2.65 14.46
C PRO A 34 -11.08 -2.73 15.83
N TYR A 35 -11.87 -2.95 16.89
CA TYR A 35 -11.37 -3.01 18.26
C TYR A 35 -10.66 -4.34 18.57
N ALA A 36 -11.18 -5.45 18.06
CA ALA A 36 -10.57 -6.77 18.24
C ALA A 36 -9.21 -6.87 17.52
N TRP A 37 -9.11 -6.25 16.33
CA TRP A 37 -7.84 -6.15 15.61
C TRP A 37 -6.88 -5.12 16.23
N GLU A 38 -7.38 -4.00 16.74
CA GLU A 38 -6.53 -3.03 17.48
C GLU A 38 -5.92 -3.67 18.73
N ALA A 39 -6.70 -4.42 19.51
CA ALA A 39 -6.19 -5.16 20.67
C ALA A 39 -5.15 -6.23 20.28
N GLU A 40 -5.34 -6.89 19.14
CA GLU A 40 -4.36 -7.84 18.62
C GLU A 40 -3.05 -7.15 18.20
N ALA A 41 -3.15 -5.99 17.57
CA ALA A 41 -1.99 -5.18 17.18
C ALA A 41 -1.22 -4.64 18.40
N ASP A 42 -1.94 -4.15 19.43
CA ASP A 42 -1.34 -3.68 20.68
C ASP A 42 -0.55 -4.80 21.38
N ALA A 43 -1.10 -6.02 21.38
CA ALA A 43 -0.39 -7.20 21.88
C ALA A 43 0.85 -7.56 21.05
N ARG A 44 0.91 -7.20 19.76
CA ARG A 44 2.10 -7.38 18.92
C ARG A 44 3.16 -6.35 19.20
N VAL A 45 2.79 -5.09 19.44
CA VAL A 45 3.72 -4.06 19.92
C VAL A 45 4.40 -4.52 21.21
N ALA A 46 3.61 -5.01 22.18
CA ALA A 46 4.15 -5.49 23.46
C ALA A 46 5.12 -6.68 23.29
N ALA A 47 4.98 -7.45 22.22
CA ALA A 47 5.86 -8.57 21.87
C ALA A 47 7.05 -8.16 20.97
N GLY A 48 7.17 -6.88 20.59
CA GLY A 48 8.19 -6.41 19.64
C GLY A 48 7.94 -6.80 18.18
N ASP A 49 6.76 -7.33 17.85
CA ASP A 49 6.38 -7.75 16.50
C ASP A 49 5.73 -6.58 15.73
N TRP A 50 6.57 -5.75 15.10
CA TRP A 50 6.11 -4.60 14.33
C TRP A 50 5.34 -4.98 13.06
N HIS A 51 5.65 -6.13 12.45
CA HIS A 51 4.91 -6.62 11.28
C HIS A 51 3.48 -7.02 11.69
N GLY A 52 3.34 -7.76 12.79
CA GLY A 52 2.04 -8.10 13.36
C GLY A 52 1.25 -6.88 13.82
N ALA A 53 1.91 -5.85 14.38
CA ALA A 53 1.26 -4.60 14.77
C ALA A 53 0.73 -3.82 13.54
N PHE A 54 1.57 -3.65 12.51
CA PHE A 54 1.19 -3.06 11.23
C PHE A 54 -0.04 -3.76 10.65
N THR A 55 0.02 -5.08 10.48
CA THR A 55 -1.06 -5.83 9.86
C THR A 55 -2.34 -5.76 10.67
N GLY A 56 -2.26 -5.81 12.00
CA GLY A 56 -3.43 -5.70 12.86
C GLY A 56 -4.15 -4.36 12.72
N TRP A 57 -3.45 -3.23 12.81
CA TRP A 57 -4.11 -1.92 12.64
C TRP A 57 -4.57 -1.66 11.20
N TYR A 58 -3.81 -2.13 10.20
CA TYR A 58 -4.23 -2.02 8.80
C TYR A 58 -5.53 -2.77 8.55
N VAL A 59 -5.65 -4.00 9.03
CA VAL A 59 -6.85 -4.83 8.90
C VAL A 59 -8.00 -4.27 9.74
N ALA A 60 -7.72 -3.71 10.92
CA ALA A 60 -8.70 -3.05 11.78
C ALA A 60 -9.45 -1.93 11.04
N GLN A 61 -8.71 -1.03 10.39
CA GLN A 61 -9.30 0.13 9.72
C GLN A 61 -9.95 -0.21 8.38
N ARG A 62 -9.49 -1.28 7.72
CA ARG A 62 -9.86 -1.58 6.33
C ARG A 62 -11.36 -1.74 6.09
N ILE A 63 -12.15 -2.14 7.09
CA ILE A 63 -13.61 -2.27 6.93
C ILE A 63 -14.36 -0.93 7.16
N LEU A 64 -13.68 0.07 7.71
CA LEU A 64 -14.24 1.39 7.95
C LEU A 64 -14.24 2.16 6.63
N MET A 65 -15.33 2.05 5.88
CA MET A 65 -15.46 2.69 4.57
C MET A 65 -15.52 4.22 4.69
N ALA A 66 -16.30 4.72 5.64
CA ALA A 66 -16.42 6.16 5.88
C ALA A 66 -15.19 6.72 6.60
N PRO A 67 -14.74 7.94 6.25
CA PRO A 67 -13.78 8.69 7.05
C PRO A 67 -14.27 8.82 8.50
N SER A 68 -13.40 8.52 9.46
CA SER A 68 -13.69 8.67 10.88
C SER A 68 -12.38 8.84 11.67
N PRO A 69 -12.43 9.47 12.86
CA PRO A 69 -11.26 9.56 13.73
C PRO A 69 -10.67 8.19 14.09
N LEU A 70 -11.52 7.15 14.18
CA LEU A 70 -11.09 5.77 14.39
C LEU A 70 -10.28 5.24 13.21
N LYS A 71 -10.79 5.38 11.97
CA LYS A 71 -10.08 4.94 10.76
C LYS A 71 -8.74 5.64 10.63
N GLN A 72 -8.72 6.95 10.82
CA GLN A 72 -7.51 7.77 10.71
C GLN A 72 -6.46 7.32 11.74
N ARG A 73 -6.82 7.25 13.02
CA ARG A 73 -5.90 6.82 14.09
C ARG A 73 -5.31 5.44 13.81
N LEU A 74 -6.16 4.47 13.45
CA LEU A 74 -5.70 3.11 13.17
C LEU A 74 -4.74 3.07 11.97
N TYR A 75 -5.03 3.84 10.92
CA TYR A 75 -4.15 3.91 9.76
C TYR A 75 -2.81 4.62 10.07
N GLU A 76 -2.83 5.71 10.86
CA GLU A 76 -1.61 6.38 11.34
C GLU A 76 -0.71 5.42 12.13
N ARG A 77 -1.29 4.67 13.09
CA ARG A 77 -0.54 3.64 13.84
C ARG A 77 0.00 2.54 12.91
N SER A 78 -0.79 2.14 11.91
CA SER A 78 -0.39 1.16 10.91
C SER A 78 0.85 1.61 10.14
N ILE A 79 0.88 2.84 9.60
CA ILE A 79 2.03 3.33 8.83
C ILE A 79 3.25 3.59 9.72
N GLU A 80 3.06 3.98 10.97
CA GLU A 80 4.15 4.12 11.95
C GLU A 80 4.80 2.77 12.28
N ALA A 81 4.01 1.71 12.46
CA ALA A 81 4.54 0.36 12.61
C ALA A 81 5.19 -0.12 11.32
N TYR A 82 4.58 0.15 10.16
CA TYR A 82 5.13 -0.25 8.87
C TYR A 82 6.54 0.32 8.64
N ALA A 83 6.76 1.59 9.03
CA ALA A 83 8.07 2.24 8.94
C ALA A 83 9.16 1.62 9.84
N ARG A 84 8.77 0.82 10.84
CA ARG A 84 9.68 0.12 11.77
C ARG A 84 10.05 -1.29 11.32
N ILE A 85 9.37 -1.83 10.31
CA ILE A 85 9.68 -3.15 9.78
C ILE A 85 11.03 -3.08 9.07
N ASP A 86 11.91 -4.05 9.34
CA ASP A 86 13.22 -4.17 8.69
C ASP A 86 13.06 -4.34 7.18
N GLN A 87 13.41 -3.30 6.44
CA GLN A 87 13.28 -3.24 4.99
C GLN A 87 14.27 -2.21 4.44
N PRO A 88 14.61 -2.27 3.13
CA PRO A 88 15.32 -1.18 2.48
C PRO A 88 14.60 0.15 2.77
N PRO A 89 15.33 1.26 2.97
CA PRO A 89 14.74 2.53 3.37
C PRO A 89 13.50 2.89 2.55
N LEU A 90 12.42 3.28 3.26
CA LEU A 90 11.20 3.79 2.64
C LEU A 90 11.36 5.28 2.39
N GLU A 91 11.54 5.66 1.13
CA GLU A 91 11.55 7.07 0.74
C GLU A 91 10.12 7.52 0.48
N ARG A 92 9.60 8.40 1.34
CA ARG A 92 8.29 9.02 1.12
C ARG A 92 8.40 10.06 0.03
N PHE A 93 7.46 10.03 -0.92
CA PHE A 93 7.36 11.07 -1.94
C PHE A 93 5.93 11.59 -2.06
N PHE A 94 5.84 12.78 -2.64
CA PHE A 94 4.58 13.42 -2.98
C PHE A 94 4.65 13.95 -4.41
N VAL A 95 3.66 13.60 -5.22
CA VAL A 95 3.54 14.06 -6.61
C VAL A 95 2.20 14.79 -6.76
N PRO A 96 2.17 16.03 -7.30
CA PRO A 96 0.91 16.68 -7.60
C PRO A 96 0.23 15.98 -8.78
N ASN A 97 -1.06 15.70 -8.66
CA ASN A 97 -1.87 15.30 -9.80
C ASN A 97 -2.24 16.53 -10.67
N PRO A 98 -2.91 16.35 -11.82
CA PRO A 98 -3.31 17.48 -12.67
C PRO A 98 -4.23 18.53 -12.01
N ARG A 99 -4.86 18.21 -10.87
CA ARG A 99 -5.64 19.16 -10.04
C ARG A 99 -4.81 19.85 -8.95
N GLY A 100 -3.54 19.51 -8.81
CA GLY A 100 -2.69 19.99 -7.72
C GLY A 100 -2.91 19.24 -6.40
N GLU A 101 -3.72 18.18 -6.38
CA GLU A 101 -3.91 17.34 -5.19
C GLU A 101 -2.68 16.44 -4.99
N ARG A 102 -2.33 16.18 -3.73
CA ARG A 102 -1.14 15.42 -3.39
C ARG A 102 -1.36 13.91 -3.53
N ILE A 103 -0.61 13.28 -4.42
CA ILE A 103 -0.48 11.81 -4.51
C ILE A 103 0.63 11.38 -3.56
N ALA A 104 0.32 10.50 -2.61
CA ALA A 104 1.28 9.96 -1.66
C ALA A 104 1.84 8.62 -2.15
N GLY A 105 3.14 8.43 -1.98
CA GLY A 105 3.79 7.17 -2.31
C GLY A 105 5.07 6.90 -1.55
N TYR A 106 5.55 5.68 -1.75
CA TYR A 106 6.86 5.22 -1.30
C TYR A 106 7.70 4.78 -2.47
N LEU A 107 8.97 5.15 -2.47
CA LEU A 107 10.01 4.57 -3.31
C LEU A 107 10.94 3.75 -2.42
N GLN A 108 11.24 2.53 -2.84
CA GLN A 108 12.26 1.68 -2.23
C GLN A 108 13.26 1.26 -3.29
N LEU A 109 14.54 1.50 -3.02
CA LEU A 109 15.63 1.00 -3.84
C LEU A 109 16.07 -0.38 -3.34
N PRO A 110 16.48 -1.28 -4.23
CA PRO A 110 17.00 -2.57 -3.82
C PRO A 110 18.37 -2.37 -3.15
N THR A 111 18.65 -3.10 -2.07
CA THR A 111 19.95 -3.02 -1.36
C THR A 111 21.13 -3.49 -2.19
N THR A 112 20.87 -4.16 -3.32
CA THR A 112 21.88 -4.60 -4.28
C THR A 112 22.30 -3.49 -5.24
N ALA A 113 21.57 -2.38 -5.32
CA ALA A 113 21.90 -1.27 -6.21
C ALA A 113 23.21 -0.60 -5.77
N ARG A 114 24.08 -0.33 -6.73
CA ARG A 114 25.25 0.54 -6.53
C ARG A 114 24.83 2.00 -6.70
N GLU A 115 25.55 2.91 -6.05
CA GLU A 115 25.23 4.35 -6.04
C GLU A 115 25.16 4.98 -7.45
N SER A 116 25.97 4.49 -8.40
CA SER A 116 25.99 4.96 -9.79
C SER A 116 25.12 4.15 -10.75
N GLU A 117 24.42 3.12 -10.27
CA GLU A 117 23.63 2.23 -11.10
C GLU A 117 22.18 2.71 -11.17
N ARG A 118 21.65 2.78 -12.40
CA ARG A 118 20.21 2.96 -12.63
C ARG A 118 19.53 1.61 -12.61
N VAL A 119 18.48 1.47 -11.82
CA VAL A 119 17.76 0.20 -11.67
C VAL A 119 16.37 0.24 -12.31
N PRO A 120 15.85 -0.90 -12.80
CA PRO A 120 14.47 -0.98 -13.26
C PRO A 120 13.51 -0.72 -12.09
N CYS A 121 12.35 -0.12 -12.36
CA CYS A 121 11.38 0.23 -11.33
C CYS A 121 9.98 -0.32 -11.65
N VAL A 122 9.29 -0.86 -10.64
CA VAL A 122 7.87 -1.23 -10.75
C VAL A 122 7.04 -0.26 -9.92
N LEU A 123 6.16 0.50 -10.57
CA LEU A 123 5.10 1.25 -9.92
C LEU A 123 3.90 0.33 -9.65
N MET A 124 3.61 0.10 -8.38
CA MET A 124 2.49 -0.72 -7.93
C MET A 124 1.31 0.14 -7.47
N VAL A 125 0.11 -0.21 -7.94
CA VAL A 125 -1.14 0.46 -7.60
C VAL A 125 -2.08 -0.52 -6.89
N PRO A 126 -2.49 -0.26 -5.64
CA PRO A 126 -3.35 -1.15 -4.89
C PRO A 126 -4.78 -1.15 -5.46
N GLY A 127 -5.60 -2.06 -4.95
CA GLY A 127 -7.04 -2.06 -5.24
C GLY A 127 -7.76 -0.84 -4.67
N ILE A 128 -9.05 -0.73 -4.97
CA ILE A 128 -9.86 0.44 -4.58
C ILE A 128 -9.92 0.66 -3.07
N THR A 129 -9.84 -0.41 -2.27
CA THR A 129 -9.88 -0.33 -0.80
C THR A 129 -8.53 -0.53 -0.13
N GLY A 130 -7.44 -0.55 -0.91
CA GLY A 130 -6.10 -0.80 -0.44
C GLY A 130 -5.25 0.47 -0.37
N ALA A 131 -4.27 0.46 0.52
CA ALA A 131 -3.20 1.46 0.58
C ALA A 131 -1.87 0.84 0.11
N LYS A 132 -0.87 1.69 -0.12
CA LYS A 132 0.47 1.30 -0.59
C LYS A 132 1.14 0.26 0.31
N GLU A 133 0.88 0.24 1.61
CA GLU A 133 1.49 -0.70 2.56
C GLU A 133 0.98 -2.15 2.36
N GLU A 134 -0.25 -2.35 1.85
CA GLU A 134 -0.81 -3.68 1.56
C GLU A 134 0.01 -4.47 0.55
N LEU A 135 0.76 -3.77 -0.29
CA LEU A 135 1.56 -4.35 -1.36
C LEU A 135 2.86 -4.99 -0.85
N HIS A 136 3.18 -4.92 0.44
CA HIS A 136 4.46 -5.35 1.02
C HIS A 136 4.92 -6.74 0.52
N ALA A 137 4.04 -7.74 0.56
CA ALA A 137 4.37 -9.11 0.15
C ALA A 137 4.78 -9.21 -1.33
N TYR A 138 4.25 -8.33 -2.19
CA TYR A 138 4.58 -8.26 -3.61
C TYR A 138 5.90 -7.52 -3.88
N CYS A 139 6.27 -6.57 -3.02
CA CYS A 139 7.49 -5.78 -3.17
C CYS A 139 8.75 -6.60 -2.90
N MET A 140 8.76 -7.37 -1.81
CA MET A 140 9.97 -8.01 -1.30
C MET A 140 10.66 -8.94 -2.33
N PRO A 141 9.95 -9.79 -3.09
CA PRO A 141 10.58 -10.64 -4.11
C PRO A 141 11.22 -9.86 -5.27
N LEU A 142 10.72 -8.67 -5.60
CA LEU A 142 11.24 -7.83 -6.68
C LEU A 142 12.43 -6.98 -6.23
N LEU A 143 12.37 -6.42 -5.02
CA LEU A 143 13.51 -5.75 -4.38
C LEU A 143 14.73 -6.69 -4.30
N ARG A 144 14.53 -7.94 -3.88
CA ARG A 144 15.60 -8.96 -3.86
C ARG A 144 16.18 -9.31 -5.24
N ARG A 145 15.47 -8.97 -6.32
CA ARG A 145 15.89 -9.20 -7.72
C ARG A 145 16.47 -7.96 -8.38
N GLY A 146 16.70 -6.87 -7.63
CA GLY A 146 17.30 -5.66 -8.15
C GLY A 146 16.31 -4.68 -8.79
N PHE A 147 15.00 -4.84 -8.56
CA PHE A 147 14.02 -3.83 -8.97
C PHE A 147 13.79 -2.82 -7.85
N ALA A 148 13.83 -1.53 -8.18
CA ALA A 148 13.20 -0.51 -7.36
C ALA A 148 11.68 -0.70 -7.38
N ILE A 149 11.03 -0.33 -6.27
CA ILE A 149 9.59 -0.45 -6.14
C ILE A 149 9.02 0.88 -5.69
N ALA A 150 8.17 1.46 -6.55
CA ALA A 150 7.32 2.58 -6.20
C ALA A 150 5.92 2.07 -5.89
N ARG A 151 5.26 2.66 -4.90
CA ARG A 151 3.86 2.35 -4.57
C ARG A 151 3.12 3.63 -4.26
N ILE A 152 1.85 3.70 -4.65
CA ILE A 152 1.02 4.89 -4.43
C ILE A 152 -0.33 4.55 -3.83
N ASP A 153 -0.89 5.52 -3.13
CA ASP A 153 -2.25 5.45 -2.63
C ASP A 153 -3.25 5.94 -3.69
N ASN A 154 -4.40 5.26 -3.78
CA ASN A 154 -5.55 5.78 -4.52
C ASN A 154 -6.29 6.81 -3.63
N PRO A 155 -6.93 7.84 -4.20
CA PRO A 155 -7.81 8.72 -3.39
C PRO A 155 -8.82 7.91 -2.58
N VAL A 156 -9.27 8.47 -1.44
CA VAL A 156 -10.16 7.83 -0.43
C VAL A 156 -9.47 6.83 0.50
N TYR A 157 -8.35 6.22 0.09
CA TYR A 157 -7.59 5.27 0.92
C TYR A 157 -6.14 5.69 1.06
N GLY A 158 -5.59 5.56 2.26
CA GLY A 158 -4.23 5.99 2.52
C GLY A 158 -4.08 7.50 2.63
N GLU A 159 -3.00 8.05 2.06
CA GLU A 159 -2.56 9.44 2.26
C GLU A 159 -2.72 10.32 1.01
N THR A 160 -3.24 9.77 -0.11
CA THR A 160 -3.52 10.53 -1.33
C THR A 160 -4.78 11.38 -1.17
N GLU A 161 -4.68 12.65 -1.55
CA GLU A 161 -5.78 13.61 -1.50
C GLU A 161 -6.79 13.42 -2.64
N GLY A 162 -7.96 14.05 -2.47
CA GLY A 162 -8.99 14.13 -3.50
C GLY A 162 -10.02 13.00 -3.46
N LEU A 163 -10.77 12.89 -4.57
CA LEU A 163 -11.83 11.90 -4.77
C LEU A 163 -11.42 10.87 -5.82
N LEU A 164 -12.02 9.69 -5.72
CA LEU A 164 -11.85 8.64 -6.71
C LEU A 164 -12.78 8.88 -7.91
N ASP A 165 -12.20 9.32 -9.02
CA ASP A 165 -12.90 9.63 -10.26
C ASP A 165 -11.99 9.41 -11.50
N ARG A 166 -12.39 9.91 -12.66
CA ARG A 166 -11.60 9.78 -13.90
C ARG A 166 -10.23 10.47 -13.81
N VAL A 167 -10.05 11.45 -12.93
CA VAL A 167 -8.78 12.14 -12.70
C VAL A 167 -7.85 11.33 -11.79
N SER A 168 -8.39 10.39 -11.00
CA SER A 168 -7.54 9.45 -10.24
C SER A 168 -6.76 8.49 -11.15
N THR A 169 -7.24 8.23 -12.36
CA THR A 169 -6.51 7.45 -13.36
C THR A 169 -5.18 8.11 -13.76
N PRO A 170 -5.15 9.42 -14.08
CA PRO A 170 -3.93 10.21 -14.20
C PRO A 170 -2.94 10.12 -13.03
N ASN A 171 -3.34 9.78 -11.79
CA ASN A 171 -2.40 9.75 -10.67
C ASN A 171 -1.24 8.77 -10.91
N ALA A 172 -1.54 7.55 -11.37
CA ALA A 172 -0.51 6.57 -11.68
C ALA A 172 0.39 7.02 -12.84
N ARG A 173 -0.17 7.73 -13.82
CA ARG A 173 0.60 8.34 -14.92
C ARG A 173 1.53 9.46 -14.42
N SER A 174 1.03 10.40 -13.62
CA SER A 174 1.82 11.50 -13.05
C SER A 174 2.99 10.97 -12.23
N VAL A 175 2.79 9.89 -11.49
CA VAL A 175 3.84 9.24 -10.72
C VAL A 175 4.83 8.52 -11.63
N LEU A 176 4.38 7.81 -12.67
CA LEU A 176 5.27 7.18 -13.64
C LEU A 176 6.20 8.21 -14.30
N GLU A 177 5.66 9.38 -14.67
CA GLU A 177 6.44 10.49 -15.22
C GLU A 177 7.40 11.10 -14.20
N HIS A 178 7.01 11.15 -12.93
CA HIS A 178 7.91 11.57 -11.85
C HIS A 178 9.08 10.59 -11.71
N LEU A 179 8.81 9.29 -11.69
CA LEU A 179 9.82 8.23 -11.60
C LEU A 179 10.78 8.23 -12.81
N ALA A 180 10.28 8.51 -14.02
CA ALA A 180 11.11 8.64 -15.22
C ALA A 180 12.15 9.77 -15.15
N ARG A 181 12.01 10.71 -14.20
CA ARG A 181 12.95 11.80 -13.96
C ARG A 181 13.89 11.54 -12.78
N ASP A 182 13.69 10.45 -12.02
CA ASP A 182 14.59 10.08 -10.93
C ASP A 182 15.91 9.53 -11.51
N PRO A 183 17.06 10.16 -11.22
CA PRO A 183 18.34 9.77 -11.83
C PRO A 183 18.84 8.39 -11.39
N ARG A 184 18.24 7.78 -10.37
CA ARG A 184 18.55 6.44 -9.84
C ARG A 184 17.77 5.34 -10.54
N LEU A 185 16.76 5.70 -11.33
CA LEU A 185 15.90 4.75 -12.03
C LEU A 185 16.24 4.75 -13.52
N ASP A 186 16.15 3.57 -14.14
CA ASP A 186 16.28 3.44 -15.58
C ASP A 186 14.95 3.86 -16.25
N PRO A 187 14.91 4.98 -17.00
CA PRO A 187 13.67 5.45 -17.63
C PRO A 187 13.15 4.50 -18.71
N ASP A 188 14.01 3.63 -19.27
CA ASP A 188 13.63 2.64 -20.28
C ASP A 188 13.14 1.32 -19.66
N ALA A 189 13.22 1.18 -18.33
CA ALA A 189 12.81 0.00 -17.58
C ALA A 189 11.83 0.32 -16.44
N LEU A 190 10.80 1.12 -16.76
CA LEU A 190 9.67 1.39 -15.87
C LEU A 190 8.49 0.46 -16.17
N HIS A 191 7.96 -0.18 -15.14
CA HIS A 191 6.88 -1.16 -15.23
C HIS A 191 5.70 -0.77 -14.33
N LEU A 192 4.52 -1.28 -14.66
CA LEU A 192 3.31 -1.11 -13.87
C LEU A 192 2.80 -2.45 -13.35
N HIS A 193 2.37 -2.46 -12.09
CA HIS A 193 1.65 -3.57 -11.48
C HIS A 193 0.39 -3.03 -10.83
N GLY A 194 -0.77 -3.59 -11.16
CA GLY A 194 -2.03 -3.17 -10.57
C GLY A 194 -2.79 -4.34 -9.96
N MET A 195 -3.34 -4.14 -8.76
CA MET A 195 -4.23 -5.11 -8.12
C MET A 195 -5.69 -4.68 -8.25
N SER A 196 -6.57 -5.57 -8.75
CA SER A 196 -8.00 -5.27 -8.89
C SER A 196 -8.24 -3.96 -9.67
N MET A 197 -8.93 -2.97 -9.10
CA MET A 197 -9.11 -1.64 -9.71
C MET A 197 -7.77 -0.94 -10.05
N GLY A 198 -6.69 -1.21 -9.31
CA GLY A 198 -5.35 -0.73 -9.63
C GLY A 198 -4.85 -1.22 -11.00
N ALA A 199 -5.29 -2.39 -11.46
CA ALA A 199 -4.96 -2.88 -12.81
C ALA A 199 -5.62 -2.02 -13.90
N ASN A 200 -6.84 -1.54 -13.66
CA ASN A 200 -7.50 -0.60 -14.57
C ASN A 200 -6.70 0.72 -14.66
N PHE A 201 -6.27 1.27 -13.53
CA PHE A 201 -5.46 2.49 -13.50
C PHE A 201 -4.08 2.31 -14.17
N ALA A 202 -3.45 1.16 -13.98
CA ALA A 202 -2.20 0.80 -14.66
C ALA A 202 -2.38 0.75 -16.18
N LEU A 203 -3.42 0.08 -16.68
CA LEU A 203 -3.69 -0.03 -18.13
C LEU A 203 -3.89 1.35 -18.77
N HIS A 204 -4.71 2.21 -18.17
CA HIS A 204 -4.92 3.56 -18.69
C HIS A 204 -3.66 4.44 -18.61
N SER A 205 -2.82 4.25 -17.60
CA SER A 205 -1.54 4.96 -17.50
C SER A 205 -0.56 4.55 -18.60
N ALA A 206 -0.56 3.26 -18.96
CA ALA A 206 0.30 2.70 -20.01
C ALA A 206 -0.10 3.18 -21.41
N LEU A 207 -1.41 3.31 -21.69
CA LEU A 207 -1.90 3.75 -23.01
C LEU A 207 -1.62 5.23 -23.30
N GLY A 208 -1.18 6.01 -22.30
CA GLY A 208 -1.22 7.47 -22.36
C GLY A 208 -2.68 7.92 -22.25
N SER A 209 -2.99 8.84 -21.35
CA SER A 209 -4.36 9.26 -21.07
C SER A 209 -4.98 9.98 -22.27
N THR A 210 -5.52 9.22 -23.21
CA THR A 210 -6.56 9.64 -24.14
C THR A 210 -7.71 8.66 -23.98
N LEU A 211 -8.62 8.97 -23.04
CA LEU A 211 -9.97 8.43 -23.15
C LEU A 211 -10.78 9.45 -23.95
N PRO A 212 -11.57 9.01 -24.95
CA PRO A 212 -12.45 9.91 -25.69
C PRO A 212 -13.36 10.68 -24.73
N ALA A 213 -13.61 11.94 -25.10
CA ALA A 213 -14.55 12.83 -24.43
C ALA A 213 -15.93 12.18 -24.24
#